data_AF-A0A183AWR0-F1
#
_entry.id   AF-A0A183AWR0-F1
#
_cell.length_a   1.000
_cell.length_b   1.000
_cell.length_c   1.000
_cell.angle_alpha   90.00
_cell.angle_beta   90.00
_cell.angle_gamma   90.00
#
_symmetry.space_group_name_H-M   'P 1'
#
loop_
_entity.id
_entity.type
_entity.pdbx_description
1 polymer ?
#
loop_
_entity_poly.entity_id
_entity_poly.type
_entity_poly.pdbx_seq_one_letter_code
_entity_poly.pdbx_strand_id
1 'polypeptide(L)'
;MQGTVATHDQAQSVEEATQQLADHASLKTELESRREPFAQLISYGRCITEGETDEHYVELDERLDALETGWSELVRMWIHRQKQLEDSLSIQVGRLIFIIAKSD
;
A
#
# COMPACT_ATOMS: atom_id res chain seq x y z
N MET A 1 23.72 -9.66 10.18
CA MET A 1 22.86 -9.61 8.98
C MET A 1 22.45 -8.16 8.80
N GLN A 2 23.06 -7.46 7.85
CA GLN A 2 22.67 -6.10 7.51
C GLN A 2 21.49 -6.22 6.56
N GLY A 3 20.30 -5.89 7.05
CA GLY A 3 19.13 -5.71 6.20
C GLY A 3 19.50 -4.67 5.16
N THR A 4 19.52 -5.07 3.90
CA THR A 4 19.51 -4.14 2.77
C THR A 4 18.35 -3.20 3.04
N VAL A 5 18.68 -1.96 3.41
CA VAL A 5 17.75 -0.86 3.19
C VAL A 5 17.44 -0.98 1.72
N ALA A 6 16.24 -1.48 1.39
CA ALA A 6 15.71 -1.36 0.07
C ALA A 6 15.51 0.14 -0.11
N THR A 7 16.58 0.86 -0.42
CA THR A 7 16.51 2.12 -1.14
C THR A 7 15.65 1.77 -2.32
N HIS A 8 14.40 2.18 -2.24
CA HIS A 8 13.49 2.03 -3.33
C HIS A 8 14.11 2.85 -4.46
N ASP A 9 14.84 2.19 -5.34
CA ASP A 9 15.74 2.86 -6.26
C ASP A 9 14.87 3.74 -7.15
N GLN A 10 15.18 5.02 -7.18
CA GLN A 10 14.46 5.95 -8.03
C GLN A 10 14.66 5.46 -9.47
N ALA A 11 13.57 5.16 -10.18
CA ALA A 11 13.63 4.66 -11.54
C ALA A 11 14.55 5.54 -12.40
N GLN A 12 15.41 4.93 -13.20
CA GLN A 12 16.42 5.62 -14.03
C GLN A 12 15.89 5.92 -15.45
N SER A 13 14.74 5.36 -15.83
CA SER A 13 14.11 5.58 -17.13
C SER A 13 12.58 5.64 -17.03
N VAL A 14 11.93 6.17 -18.08
CA VAL A 14 10.46 6.17 -18.21
C VAL A 14 9.91 4.75 -18.25
N GLU A 15 10.61 3.83 -18.92
CA GLU A 15 10.23 2.42 -19.01
C GLU A 15 10.23 1.75 -17.64
N GLU A 16 11.30 1.92 -16.86
CA GLU A 16 11.41 1.37 -15.51
C GLU A 16 10.34 1.94 -14.58
N ALA A 17 10.12 3.27 -14.61
CA ALA A 17 9.09 3.91 -13.79
C ALA A 17 7.67 3.40 -14.13
N THR A 18 7.41 3.15 -15.42
CA THR A 18 6.12 2.63 -15.89
C THR A 18 5.92 1.17 -15.47
N GLN A 19 6.97 0.35 -15.55
CA GLN A 19 6.91 -1.05 -15.09
C GLN A 19 6.63 -1.13 -13.59
N GLN A 20 7.31 -0.30 -12.77
CA GLN A 20 7.06 -0.28 -11.33
C GLN A 20 5.62 0.13 -10.98
N LEU A 21 5.01 1.05 -11.76
CA LEU A 21 3.58 1.39 -11.62
C LEU A 21 2.67 0.22 -11.98
N ALA A 22 2.99 -0.52 -13.04
CA ALA A 22 2.22 -1.69 -13.45
C ALA A 22 2.28 -2.79 -12.38
N ASP A 23 3.47 -3.05 -11.82
CA ASP A 23 3.65 -4.02 -10.74
C ASP A 23 2.86 -3.60 -9.49
N HIS A 24 2.89 -2.31 -9.13
CA HIS A 24 2.16 -1.78 -7.97
C HIS A 24 0.63 -1.82 -8.14
N ALA A 25 0.13 -1.73 -9.38
CA ALA A 25 -1.28 -1.90 -9.69
C ALA A 25 -1.77 -3.33 -9.39
N SER A 26 -0.93 -4.36 -9.51
CA SER A 26 -1.29 -5.73 -9.14
C SER A 26 -1.58 -5.86 -7.64
N LEU A 27 -0.79 -5.19 -6.79
CA LEU A 27 -1.01 -5.14 -5.33
C LEU A 27 -2.33 -4.45 -4.97
N LYS A 28 -2.76 -3.46 -5.78
CA LYS A 28 -4.06 -2.82 -5.61
C LYS A 28 -5.19 -3.81 -5.77
N THR A 29 -5.14 -4.62 -6.83
CA THR A 29 -6.15 -5.64 -7.11
C THR A 29 -6.22 -6.66 -5.96
N GLU A 30 -5.07 -7.07 -5.43
CA GLU A 30 -5.05 -7.95 -4.26
C GLU A 30 -5.69 -7.28 -3.03
N LEU A 31 -5.34 -6.03 -2.75
CA LEU A 31 -5.89 -5.28 -1.63
C LEU A 31 -7.41 -5.08 -1.77
N GLU A 32 -7.90 -4.75 -2.96
CA GLU A 32 -9.33 -4.64 -3.26
C GLU A 32 -10.04 -6.00 -3.09
N SER A 33 -9.42 -7.11 -3.51
CA SER A 33 -9.99 -8.45 -3.35
C SER A 33 -10.13 -8.88 -1.87
N ARG A 34 -9.22 -8.40 -1.01
CA ARG A 34 -9.20 -8.72 0.43
C ARG A 34 -10.09 -7.80 1.27
N ARG A 35 -10.49 -6.65 0.74
CA ARG A 35 -11.27 -5.63 1.45
C ARG A 35 -12.59 -6.18 2.02
N GLU A 36 -13.36 -6.87 1.20
CA GLU A 36 -14.69 -7.37 1.59
C GLU A 36 -14.59 -8.52 2.62
N PRO A 37 -13.77 -9.57 2.40
CA PRO A 37 -13.55 -10.60 3.43
C PRO A 37 -13.04 -10.03 4.76
N PHE A 38 -12.14 -9.05 4.71
CA PHE A 38 -11.64 -8.38 5.91
C PHE A 38 -12.77 -7.65 6.66
N ALA A 39 -13.59 -6.87 5.97
CA ALA A 39 -14.72 -6.17 6.58
C ALA A 39 -15.73 -7.14 7.22
N GLN A 40 -16.00 -8.28 6.58
CA GLN A 40 -16.86 -9.33 7.14
C GLN A 40 -16.27 -9.95 8.41
N LEU A 41 -14.96 -10.22 8.43
CA LEU A 41 -14.26 -10.73 9.60
C LEU A 41 -14.36 -9.77 10.78
N ILE A 42 -14.10 -8.48 10.55
CA ILE A 42 -14.21 -7.45 11.59
C ILE A 42 -15.65 -7.35 12.08
N SER A 43 -16.63 -7.26 11.18
CA SER A 43 -18.04 -7.14 11.55
C SER A 43 -18.52 -8.35 12.36
N TYR A 44 -18.13 -9.56 11.98
CA TYR A 44 -18.46 -10.76 12.73
C TYR A 44 -17.80 -10.77 14.11
N GLY A 45 -16.51 -10.42 14.18
CA GLY A 45 -15.77 -10.30 15.43
C GLY A 45 -16.43 -9.32 16.41
N ARG A 46 -16.81 -8.13 15.94
CA ARG A 46 -17.49 -7.12 16.78
C ARG A 46 -18.86 -7.58 17.26
N CYS A 47 -19.61 -8.30 16.42
CA CYS A 47 -20.91 -8.84 16.80
C CYS A 47 -20.82 -9.84 17.97
N ILE A 48 -19.75 -10.64 18.02
CA ILE A 48 -19.58 -11.64 19.09
C ILE A 48 -18.89 -11.08 20.34
N THR A 49 -18.23 -9.91 20.26
CA THR A 49 -17.64 -9.23 21.42
C THR A 49 -18.57 -8.17 22.02
N GLU A 50 -19.66 -7.83 21.34
CA GLU A 50 -20.56 -6.75 21.76
C GLU A 50 -21.22 -7.05 23.11
N GLY A 51 -20.95 -6.19 24.11
CA GLY A 51 -21.52 -6.29 25.45
C GLY A 51 -20.90 -7.39 26.33
N GLU A 52 -19.92 -8.12 25.81
CA GLU A 52 -19.19 -9.12 26.58
C GLU A 52 -18.18 -8.48 27.52
N THR A 53 -17.97 -9.10 28.69
CA THR A 53 -17.07 -8.60 29.74
C THR A 53 -16.02 -9.61 30.18
N ASP A 54 -16.14 -10.86 29.71
CA ASP A 54 -15.14 -11.88 29.97
C ASP A 54 -13.82 -11.54 29.26
N GLU A 55 -12.70 -11.78 29.95
CA GLU A 55 -11.34 -11.39 29.51
C GLU A 55 -11.02 -11.85 28.08
N HIS A 56 -11.46 -13.06 27.69
CA HIS A 56 -11.21 -13.60 26.36
C HIS A 56 -11.91 -12.83 25.24
N TYR A 57 -13.09 -12.24 25.49
CA TYR A 57 -13.79 -11.41 24.50
C TYR A 57 -13.21 -10.00 24.43
N VAL A 58 -12.78 -9.44 25.57
CA VAL A 58 -12.07 -8.16 25.60
C VAL A 58 -10.76 -8.25 24.81
N GLU A 59 -9.97 -9.30 25.00
CA GLU A 59 -8.73 -9.51 24.24
C GLU A 59 -9.01 -9.68 22.74
N LEU A 60 -10.11 -10.35 22.37
CA LEU A 60 -10.51 -10.47 20.98
C LEU A 60 -10.86 -9.09 20.39
N ASP A 61 -11.57 -8.25 21.12
CA ASP A 61 -11.95 -6.90 20.68
C ASP A 61 -10.72 -6.02 20.42
N GLU A 62 -9.73 -6.06 21.32
CA GLU A 62 -8.44 -5.38 21.14
C GLU A 62 -7.66 -5.90 19.92
N ARG A 63 -7.72 -7.21 19.64
CA ARG A 63 -7.10 -7.79 18.43
C ARG A 63 -7.80 -7.31 17.16
N LEU A 64 -9.12 -7.11 17.18
CA LEU A 64 -9.86 -6.54 16.06
C LEU A 64 -9.45 -5.08 15.82
N ASP A 65 -9.24 -4.28 16.87
CA ASP A 65 -8.71 -2.90 16.75
C ASP A 65 -7.33 -2.87 16.07
N ALA A 66 -6.44 -3.78 16.49
CA ALA A 66 -5.11 -3.90 15.90
C ALA A 66 -5.17 -4.31 14.42
N LEU A 67 -6.09 -5.20 14.05
CA LEU A 67 -6.31 -5.59 12.66
C LEU A 67 -6.82 -4.42 11.80
N GLU A 68 -7.81 -3.66 12.27
CA GLU A 68 -8.33 -2.49 11.54
C GLU A 68 -7.27 -1.40 11.38
N THR A 69 -6.46 -1.19 12.41
CA THR A 69 -5.32 -0.26 12.36
C THR A 69 -4.30 -0.73 11.32
N GLY A 70 -3.89 -1.99 11.38
CA GLY A 70 -2.92 -2.56 10.42
C GLY A 70 -3.44 -2.53 8.98
N TRP A 71 -4.73 -2.78 8.77
CA TRP A 71 -5.36 -2.65 7.45
C TRP A 71 -5.30 -1.20 6.94
N SER A 72 -5.65 -0.23 7.79
CA SER A 72 -5.62 1.19 7.45
C SER A 72 -4.20 1.66 7.12
N GLU A 73 -3.21 1.20 7.86
CA GLU A 73 -1.79 1.47 7.60
C GLU A 73 -1.33 0.88 6.28
N LEU A 74 -1.71 -0.38 5.98
CA LEU A 74 -1.39 -1.02 4.71
C LEU A 74 -1.94 -0.23 3.51
N VAL A 75 -3.19 0.22 3.58
CA VAL A 75 -3.80 1.08 2.54
C VAL A 75 -3.03 2.40 2.41
N ARG A 76 -2.65 3.04 3.52
CA ARG A 76 -1.86 4.28 3.50
C ARG A 76 -0.48 4.07 2.88
N MET A 77 0.19 2.97 3.18
CA MET A 77 1.47 2.62 2.57
C MET A 77 1.34 2.45 1.06
N TRP A 78 0.28 1.77 0.60
CA TRP A 78 0.01 1.60 -0.82
C TRP A 78 -0.22 2.94 -1.53
N ILE A 79 -1.03 3.84 -0.93
CA ILE A 79 -1.30 5.18 -1.48
C ILE A 79 -0.02 6.02 -1.53
N HIS A 80 0.75 6.02 -0.43
CA HIS A 80 2.01 6.75 -0.37
C HIS A 80 2.97 6.29 -1.46
N ARG A 81 3.06 4.98 -1.65
CA ARG A 81 3.91 4.36 -2.65
C ARG A 81 3.46 4.67 -4.08
N GLN A 82 2.14 4.64 -4.34
CA GLN A 82 1.57 5.05 -5.63
C GLN A 82 1.99 6.47 -5.99
N LYS A 83 1.89 7.41 -5.04
CA LYS A 83 2.29 8.80 -5.25
C LYS A 83 3.79 8.92 -5.58
N GLN A 84 4.65 8.23 -4.83
CA GLN A 84 6.09 8.24 -5.11
C GLN A 84 6.42 7.75 -6.53
N LEU A 85 5.70 6.75 -7.01
CA LEU A 85 5.87 6.20 -8.34
C LEU A 85 5.41 7.15 -9.45
N GLU A 86 4.26 7.78 -9.26
CA GLU A 86 3.75 8.82 -10.18
C GLU A 86 4.71 10.01 -10.27
N ASP A 87 5.24 10.46 -9.13
CA ASP A 87 6.23 11.53 -9.06
C ASP A 87 7.53 11.12 -9.80
N SER A 88 8.00 9.88 -9.61
CA SER A 88 9.18 9.34 -10.30
C SER A 88 9.01 9.33 -11.82
N LEU A 89 7.85 8.86 -12.31
CA LEU A 89 7.53 8.86 -13.75
C LEU A 89 7.51 10.28 -14.31
N SER A 90 6.88 11.23 -13.60
CA SER A 90 6.82 12.64 -14.01
C SER A 90 8.23 13.24 -14.19
N ILE A 91 9.15 12.96 -13.26
CA ILE A 91 10.54 13.38 -13.35
C ILE A 91 11.22 12.81 -14.59
N GLN A 92 11.06 11.51 -14.85
CA GLN A 92 11.73 10.87 -15.99
C GLN A 92 11.20 11.36 -17.34
N VAL A 93 9.90 11.59 -17.47
CA VAL A 93 9.30 12.20 -18.67
C VAL A 93 9.84 13.62 -18.88
N GLY A 94 9.93 14.42 -17.82
CA GLY A 94 10.51 15.77 -17.91
C GLY A 94 11.97 15.77 -18.37
N ARG A 95 12.79 14.84 -17.86
CA ARG A 95 14.19 14.66 -18.32
C ARG A 95 14.25 14.30 -19.81
N LEU A 96 13.41 13.36 -20.25
CA LEU A 96 13.38 12.94 -21.65
C LEU A 96 13.02 14.11 -22.58
N ILE A 97 11.98 14.88 -22.24
CA ILE A 97 11.59 16.08 -23.01
C ILE A 97 12.72 17.10 -23.08
N PHE A 98 13.41 17.34 -21.97
CA PHE A 98 14.55 18.26 -21.94
C PHE A 98 15.70 17.81 -22.84
N ILE A 99 16.00 16.50 -22.87
CA ILE A 99 17.05 15.94 -23.74
C ILE A 99 16.67 16.11 -25.22
N ILE A 100 15.42 15.81 -25.57
CA ILE A 100 14.92 15.98 -26.95
C ILE A 100 15.02 17.44 -27.37
N ALA A 101 14.53 18.37 -26.54
CA ALA A 101 14.56 19.82 -26.83
C ALA A 101 15.97 20.43 -26.89
N LYS A 102 17.01 19.73 -26.40
CA LYS A 102 18.42 20.14 -26.51
C LYS A 102 19.14 19.52 -27.70
N SER A 103 18.52 18.54 -28.35
CA SER A 103 19.06 17.82 -29.50
C SER A 103 18.60 18.41 -30.84
N ASP A 104 17.64 19.34 -30.81
CA ASP A 104 17.19 20.20 -31.91
C ASP A 104 17.91 21.56 -31.90
#